data_AF-A0A844QCX0-F1
#
_entry.id   AF-A0A844QCX0-F1
#
_cell.length_a   1.000
_cell.length_b   1.000
_cell.length_c   1.000
_cell.angle_alpha   90.00
_cell.angle_beta   90.00
_cell.angle_gamma   90.00
#
_symmetry.space_group_name_H-M   'P 1'
#
loop_
_entity.id
_entity.type
_entity.pdbx_description
1 polymer ?
#
loop_
_entity_poly.entity_id
_entity_poly.type
_entity_poly.pdbx_seq_one_letter_code
_entity_poly.pdbx_strand_id
1 'polypeptide(L)'
;MTDHSETHAIFTVERLIDLPPSIVFAGFSDPQTKRRWMGGEEQGWTVDRFEMDFRVGGVETWRFSFGDSGPMSNDVVFLDIVEDRRIVIAYAMIIAGKRISASLATTTFVSEGSGTRVTYTEQATFLDGADTPESREAGCRELLAALETDLTGSRKVA
;
A
#
# COMPACT_ATOMS: atom_id res chain seq x y z
N MET A 1 -3.92 34.44 5.33
CA MET A 1 -4.06 33.22 6.14
C MET A 1 -4.22 32.09 5.15
N THR A 2 -3.34 31.11 5.15
CA THR A 2 -3.58 29.85 4.42
C THR A 2 -4.62 29.09 5.20
N ASP A 3 -5.74 28.79 4.56
CA ASP A 3 -6.79 27.96 5.15
C ASP A 3 -6.27 26.52 5.19
N HIS A 4 -6.40 25.86 6.34
CA HIS A 4 -5.97 24.48 6.57
C HIS A 4 -7.20 23.64 6.85
N SER A 5 -7.24 22.44 6.29
CA SER A 5 -8.39 21.54 6.46
C SER A 5 -7.98 20.08 6.61
N GLU A 6 -8.85 19.33 7.27
CA GLU A 6 -8.70 17.91 7.49
C GLU A 6 -10.00 17.15 7.19
N THR A 7 -9.86 16.01 6.53
CA THR A 7 -10.94 15.04 6.32
C THR A 7 -10.51 13.70 6.89
N HIS A 8 -11.27 13.17 7.85
CA HIS A 8 -11.04 11.83 8.39
C HIS A 8 -11.92 10.80 7.69
N ALA A 9 -11.37 9.65 7.35
CA ALA A 9 -12.14 8.53 6.79
C ALA A 9 -11.60 7.18 7.23
N ILE A 10 -12.47 6.18 7.18
CA ILE A 10 -12.13 4.77 7.29
C ILE A 10 -12.73 4.03 6.10
N PHE A 11 -11.94 3.20 5.44
CA PHE A 11 -12.42 2.34 4.36
C PHE A 11 -11.77 0.96 4.44
N THR A 12 -12.39 -0.01 3.77
CA THR A 12 -11.91 -1.39 3.68
C THR A 12 -11.96 -1.85 2.23
N VAL A 13 -10.89 -2.46 1.75
CA VAL A 13 -10.84 -3.18 0.48
C VAL A 13 -10.51 -4.65 0.73
N GLU A 14 -11.16 -5.54 0.00
CA GLU A 14 -10.99 -6.98 0.15
C GLU A 14 -10.65 -7.63 -1.19
N ARG A 15 -9.83 -8.69 -1.13
CA ARG A 15 -9.54 -9.52 -2.30
C ARG A 15 -9.35 -10.97 -1.88
N LEU A 16 -9.95 -11.89 -2.61
CA LEU A 16 -9.68 -13.32 -2.50
C LEU A 16 -8.59 -13.68 -3.51
N ILE A 17 -7.46 -14.20 -3.02
CA ILE A 17 -6.34 -14.66 -3.84
C ILE A 17 -6.24 -16.17 -3.70
N ASP A 18 -6.23 -16.92 -4.81
CA ASP A 18 -6.17 -18.40 -4.81
C ASP A 18 -4.76 -18.93 -4.56
N LEU A 19 -4.14 -18.45 -3.48
CA LEU A 19 -2.84 -18.87 -2.95
C LEU A 19 -2.93 -18.96 -1.42
N PRO A 20 -2.16 -19.85 -0.77
CA PRO A 20 -2.20 -20.00 0.67
C PRO A 20 -1.66 -18.74 1.39
N PRO A 21 -2.07 -18.49 2.65
CA PRO A 21 -1.73 -17.26 3.36
C PRO A 21 -0.23 -16.97 3.44
N SER A 22 0.61 -18.02 3.53
CA SER A 22 2.07 -17.89 3.57
C SER A 22 2.66 -17.28 2.30
N ILE A 23 2.13 -17.62 1.12
CA ILE A 23 2.57 -17.06 -0.16
C ILE A 23 2.08 -15.62 -0.29
N VAL A 24 0.84 -15.35 0.11
CA VAL A 24 0.27 -14.00 0.01
C VAL A 24 0.95 -13.06 0.99
N PHE A 25 1.23 -13.50 2.22
CA PHE A 25 2.00 -12.75 3.21
C PHE A 25 3.45 -12.53 2.78
N ALA A 26 4.09 -13.52 2.14
CA ALA A 26 5.41 -13.35 1.52
C ALA A 26 5.42 -12.20 0.49
N GLY A 27 4.30 -11.97 -0.21
CA GLY A 27 4.15 -10.85 -1.13
C GLY A 27 4.24 -9.46 -0.49
N PHE A 28 3.97 -9.35 0.81
CA PHE A 28 4.12 -8.10 1.58
C PHE A 28 5.45 -8.00 2.33
N SER A 29 6.04 -9.14 2.71
CA SER A 29 7.21 -9.20 3.59
C SER A 29 8.54 -9.30 2.84
N ASP A 30 8.54 -9.83 1.61
CA ASP A 30 9.71 -9.86 0.74
C ASP A 30 9.86 -8.52 -0.01
N PRO A 31 10.97 -7.77 0.20
CA PRO A 31 11.17 -6.47 -0.47
C PRO A 31 11.15 -6.56 -1.99
N GLN A 32 11.74 -7.61 -2.57
CA GLN A 32 11.81 -7.72 -4.03
C GLN A 32 10.42 -7.90 -4.63
N THR A 33 9.60 -8.76 -4.03
CA THR A 33 8.21 -8.99 -4.43
C THR A 33 7.36 -7.75 -4.22
N LYS A 34 7.48 -7.10 -3.06
CA LYS A 34 6.75 -5.86 -2.80
C LYS A 34 7.05 -4.77 -3.83
N ARG A 35 8.33 -4.61 -4.21
CA ARG A 35 8.72 -3.65 -5.24
C ARG A 35 8.02 -3.90 -6.58
N ARG A 36 7.96 -5.16 -7.02
CA ARG A 36 7.39 -5.52 -8.33
C ARG A 36 5.93 -5.11 -8.45
N TRP A 37 5.09 -5.48 -7.47
CA TRP A 37 3.65 -5.23 -7.59
C TRP A 37 3.25 -3.82 -7.18
N MET A 38 3.98 -3.18 -6.26
CA MET A 38 3.62 -1.84 -5.75
C MET A 38 4.30 -0.70 -6.53
N GLY A 39 5.46 -0.94 -7.14
CA GLY A 39 6.29 0.11 -7.74
C GLY A 39 5.71 0.74 -9.01
N GLY A 40 4.82 0.04 -9.73
CA GLY A 40 4.16 0.57 -10.93
C GLY A 40 5.11 0.87 -12.10
N GLU A 41 6.34 0.34 -12.09
CA GLU A 41 7.37 0.64 -13.10
C GLU A 41 6.90 0.25 -14.52
N GLU A 42 6.13 -0.83 -14.67
CA GLU A 42 5.51 -1.22 -15.95
C GLU A 42 4.43 -0.24 -16.45
N GLN A 43 3.90 0.60 -15.55
CA GLN A 43 2.86 1.60 -15.85
C GLN A 43 3.45 3.01 -16.06
N GLY A 44 4.78 3.13 -16.11
CA GLY A 44 5.48 4.40 -16.35
C GLY A 44 5.86 5.17 -15.08
N TRP A 45 5.71 4.58 -13.89
CA TRP A 45 6.24 5.16 -12.66
C TRP A 45 7.77 5.00 -12.60
N THR A 46 8.42 5.97 -11.97
CA THR A 46 9.84 5.90 -11.63
C THR A 46 9.99 5.75 -10.12
N VAL A 47 10.66 4.69 -9.67
CA VAL A 47 10.98 4.46 -8.25
C VAL A 47 12.46 4.75 -8.00
N ASP A 48 12.75 5.96 -7.53
CA ASP A 48 14.09 6.45 -7.24
C ASP A 48 14.71 5.74 -6.02
N ARG A 49 13.87 5.42 -5.02
CA ARG A 49 14.30 4.73 -3.81
C ARG A 49 13.19 3.86 -3.25
N PHE A 50 13.54 2.62 -2.92
CA PHE A 50 12.72 1.73 -2.11
C PHE A 50 13.62 0.98 -1.13
N GLU A 51 13.33 1.13 0.16
CA GLU A 51 13.99 0.42 1.26
C GLU A 51 12.92 -0.07 2.23
N MET A 52 13.08 -1.28 2.74
CA MET A 52 12.13 -1.90 3.66
C MET A 52 12.86 -2.73 4.72
N ASP A 53 12.64 -2.39 5.98
CA ASP A 53 13.04 -3.17 7.15
C ASP A 53 11.78 -3.82 7.75
N PHE A 54 11.43 -5.03 7.27
CA PHE A 54 10.19 -5.72 7.62
C PHE A 54 10.28 -6.41 8.99
N ARG A 55 10.09 -5.62 10.04
CA ARG A 55 9.97 -6.07 11.44
C ARG A 55 9.18 -5.04 12.23
N VAL A 56 8.67 -5.41 13.41
CA VAL A 56 8.04 -4.43 14.31
C VAL A 56 9.02 -3.32 14.68
N GLY A 57 8.58 -2.07 14.53
CA GLY A 57 9.40 -0.85 14.67
C GLY A 57 10.34 -0.58 13.50
N GLY A 58 10.34 -1.42 12.46
CA GLY A 58 11.07 -1.20 11.21
C GLY A 58 10.38 -0.15 10.34
N VAL A 59 11.13 0.37 9.36
CA VAL A 59 10.70 1.47 8.49
C VAL A 59 10.73 1.00 7.03
N GLU A 60 9.78 1.49 6.26
CA GLU A 60 9.76 1.39 4.81
C GLU A 60 9.67 2.78 4.19
N THR A 61 10.47 3.03 3.16
CA THR A 61 10.55 4.33 2.49
C THR A 61 10.44 4.14 0.99
N TRP A 62 9.52 4.91 0.39
CA TRP A 62 9.37 5.03 -1.05
C TRP A 62 9.67 6.46 -1.48
N ARG A 63 10.44 6.60 -2.57
CA ARG A 63 10.62 7.87 -3.30
C ARG A 63 10.36 7.58 -4.77
N PHE A 64 9.37 8.25 -5.34
CA PHE A 64 8.87 7.93 -6.68
C PHE A 64 8.24 9.14 -7.36
N SER A 65 8.05 9.04 -8.67
CA SER A 65 7.44 10.09 -9.50
C SER A 65 6.70 9.49 -10.69
N PHE A 66 5.77 10.26 -11.27
CA PHE A 66 5.04 9.90 -12.49
C PHE A 66 5.00 11.08 -13.47
N GLY A 67 5.70 10.99 -14.60
CA GLY A 67 5.85 12.11 -15.52
C GLY A 67 6.30 13.39 -14.79
N ASP A 68 5.60 14.50 -15.03
CA ASP A 68 5.90 15.80 -14.44
C ASP A 68 5.16 16.08 -13.11
N SER A 69 4.59 15.05 -12.46
CA SER A 69 3.81 15.21 -11.21
C SER A 69 4.63 15.67 -9.98
N GLY A 70 5.95 15.76 -10.12
CA GLY A 70 6.88 16.08 -9.03
C GLY A 70 7.19 14.89 -8.13
N PRO A 71 8.12 15.05 -7.17
CA PRO A 71 8.55 13.96 -6.30
C PRO A 71 7.47 13.62 -5.27
N MET A 72 7.22 12.32 -5.11
CA MET A 72 6.31 11.75 -4.13
C MET A 72 7.05 10.81 -3.19
N SER A 73 6.52 10.64 -1.98
CA SER A 73 7.07 9.69 -1.03
C SER A 73 6.06 9.13 -0.06
N ASN A 74 6.27 7.86 0.30
CA ASN A 74 5.57 7.20 1.40
C ASN A 74 6.60 6.85 2.48
N ASP A 75 6.37 7.35 3.69
CA ASP A 75 7.17 7.01 4.86
C ASP A 75 6.31 6.14 5.78
N VAL A 76 6.73 4.89 6.00
CA VAL A 76 5.95 3.83 6.65
C VAL A 76 6.69 3.31 7.89
N VAL A 77 5.95 3.03 8.96
CA VAL A 77 6.45 2.33 10.15
C VAL A 77 5.59 1.09 10.40
N PHE A 78 6.23 -0.07 10.55
CA PHE A 78 5.56 -1.32 10.92
C PHE A 78 5.29 -1.35 12.42
N LEU A 79 4.02 -1.42 12.81
CA LEU A 79 3.57 -1.35 14.21
C LEU A 79 3.30 -2.73 14.81
N ASP A 80 2.75 -3.66 14.02
CA ASP A 80 2.48 -5.03 14.44
C ASP A 80 2.61 -5.97 13.25
N ILE A 81 3.19 -7.14 13.47
CA ILE A 81 3.34 -8.18 12.45
C ILE A 81 3.07 -9.52 13.12
N VAL A 82 2.08 -10.25 12.59
CA VAL A 82 1.84 -11.65 12.90
C VAL A 82 1.93 -12.41 11.60
N GLU A 83 2.96 -13.24 11.50
CA GLU A 83 3.25 -14.06 10.30
C GLU A 83 1.98 -14.76 9.79
N ASP A 84 1.74 -14.65 8.49
CA ASP A 84 0.60 -15.22 7.76
C ASP A 84 -0.80 -14.79 8.23
N ARG A 85 -0.88 -13.74 9.06
CA ARG A 85 -2.15 -13.33 9.71
C ARG A 85 -2.41 -11.84 9.66
N ARG A 86 -1.42 -11.00 9.97
CA ARG A 86 -1.65 -9.56 10.14
C ARG A 86 -0.40 -8.72 9.94
N ILE A 87 -0.58 -7.55 9.34
CA ILE A 87 0.39 -6.46 9.29
C ILE A 87 -0.35 -5.16 9.66
N VAL A 88 0.18 -4.40 10.61
CA VAL A 88 -0.30 -3.06 10.95
C VAL A 88 0.81 -2.06 10.68
N ILE A 89 0.50 -1.00 9.94
CA ILE A 89 1.44 0.07 9.62
C ILE A 89 0.83 1.44 9.94
N ALA A 90 1.67 2.39 10.32
CA ALA A 90 1.37 3.81 10.17
C ALA A 90 2.16 4.36 8.99
N TYR A 91 1.57 5.23 8.17
CA TYR A 91 2.30 5.86 7.08
C TYR A 91 1.82 7.26 6.76
N ALA A 92 2.68 8.05 6.13
CA ALA A 92 2.36 9.37 5.60
C ALA A 92 2.70 9.45 4.12
N MET A 93 1.86 10.16 3.36
CA MET A 93 2.12 10.48 1.95
C MET A 93 2.52 11.94 1.82
N ILE A 94 3.52 12.18 0.99
CA ILE A 94 4.08 13.51 0.72
C ILE A 94 4.17 13.69 -0.78
N ILE A 95 3.69 14.83 -1.28
CA ILE A 95 3.79 15.25 -2.68
C ILE A 95 4.47 16.61 -2.71
N ALA A 96 5.52 16.74 -3.52
CA ALA A 96 6.29 17.99 -3.66
C ALA A 96 6.72 18.61 -2.32
N GLY A 97 7.08 17.76 -1.35
CA GLY A 97 7.50 18.17 0.00
C GLY A 97 6.36 18.53 0.97
N LYS A 98 5.09 18.53 0.52
CA LYS A 98 3.92 18.76 1.37
C LYS A 98 3.28 17.44 1.77
N ARG A 99 3.04 17.25 3.08
CA ARG A 99 2.28 16.09 3.57
C ARG A 99 0.81 16.24 3.19
N ILE A 100 0.28 15.22 2.54
CA ILE A 100 -1.11 15.20 2.04
C ILE A 100 -2.01 14.27 2.84
N SER A 101 -1.44 13.29 3.54
CA SER A 101 -2.19 12.41 4.42
C SER A 101 -1.32 11.76 5.51
N ALA A 102 -1.99 11.25 6.54
CA ALA A 102 -1.43 10.33 7.53
C ALA A 102 -2.45 9.23 7.84
N SER A 103 -1.97 8.00 7.96
CA SER A 103 -2.85 6.82 7.98
C SER A 103 -2.36 5.74 8.95
N LEU A 104 -3.31 5.02 9.54
CA LEU A 104 -3.11 3.73 10.22
C LEU A 104 -3.81 2.65 9.40
N ALA A 105 -3.04 1.70 8.86
CA ALA A 105 -3.56 0.65 8.00
C ALA A 105 -3.31 -0.74 8.60
N THR A 106 -4.31 -1.62 8.44
CA THR A 106 -4.26 -3.02 8.88
C THR A 106 -4.56 -3.93 7.69
N THR A 107 -3.63 -4.80 7.37
CA THR A 107 -3.82 -5.90 6.42
C THR A 107 -4.00 -7.19 7.20
N THR A 108 -5.05 -7.96 6.93
CA THR A 108 -5.26 -9.29 7.49
C THR A 108 -5.30 -10.35 6.41
N PHE A 109 -4.89 -11.57 6.79
CA PHE A 109 -4.79 -12.72 5.91
C PHE A 109 -5.57 -13.88 6.55
N VAL A 110 -6.70 -14.22 5.95
CA VAL A 110 -7.58 -15.28 6.44
C VAL A 110 -7.68 -16.38 5.39
N SER A 111 -7.37 -17.62 5.77
CA SER A 111 -7.52 -18.76 4.88
C SER A 111 -9.00 -18.98 4.56
N GLU A 112 -9.31 -19.19 3.29
CA GLU A 112 -10.65 -19.50 2.79
C GLU A 112 -10.55 -20.50 1.65
N GLY A 113 -10.93 -21.76 1.93
CA GLY A 113 -10.70 -22.86 1.00
C GLY A 113 -9.20 -23.07 0.74
N SER A 114 -8.81 -23.12 -0.53
CA SER A 114 -7.40 -23.17 -0.97
C SER A 114 -6.70 -21.81 -0.95
N GLY A 115 -7.48 -20.71 -0.86
CA GLY A 115 -6.98 -19.36 -1.01
C GLY A 115 -6.89 -18.57 0.28
N THR A 116 -6.71 -17.27 0.12
CA THR A 116 -6.58 -16.28 1.19
C THR A 116 -7.45 -15.08 0.90
N ARG A 117 -8.35 -14.75 1.81
CA ARG A 117 -8.99 -13.44 1.87
C ARG A 117 -8.01 -12.45 2.50
N VAL A 118 -7.58 -11.49 1.69
CA VAL A 118 -6.81 -10.32 2.12
C VAL A 118 -7.80 -9.18 2.35
N THR A 119 -7.81 -8.65 3.57
CA THR A 119 -8.62 -7.47 3.92
C THR A 119 -7.67 -6.35 4.35
N TYR A 120 -7.68 -5.24 3.64
CA TYR A 120 -6.95 -4.02 3.95
C TYR A 120 -7.92 -2.95 4.44
N THR A 121 -7.75 -2.52 5.68
CA THR A 121 -8.52 -1.43 6.28
C THR A 121 -7.60 -0.27 6.59
N GLU A 122 -7.95 0.93 6.15
CA GLU A 122 -7.18 2.15 6.41
C GLU A 122 -8.03 3.17 7.16
N GLN A 123 -7.45 3.74 8.21
CA GLN A 123 -7.95 4.90 8.94
C GLN A 123 -7.04 6.08 8.59
N ALA A 124 -7.57 7.06 7.86
CA ALA A 124 -6.76 8.12 7.26
C ALA A 124 -7.26 9.51 7.65
N THR A 125 -6.31 10.44 7.70
CA THR A 125 -6.55 11.89 7.71
C THR A 125 -5.97 12.48 6.43
N PHE A 126 -6.81 13.11 5.62
CA PHE A 126 -6.46 13.80 4.38
C PHE A 126 -6.34 15.29 4.65
N LEU A 127 -5.27 15.92 4.16
CA LEU A 127 -4.87 17.28 4.53
C LEU A 127 -5.00 18.23 3.33
N ASP A 128 -5.62 19.38 3.57
CA ASP A 128 -5.71 20.51 2.65
C ASP A 128 -6.25 20.16 1.24
N GLY A 129 -7.10 19.14 1.13
CA GLY A 129 -7.79 18.74 -0.11
C GLY A 129 -6.89 18.18 -1.23
N ALA A 130 -5.66 17.78 -0.93
CA ALA A 130 -4.73 17.25 -1.93
C ALA A 130 -4.99 15.79 -2.35
N ASP A 131 -5.85 15.08 -1.60
CA ASP A 131 -6.29 13.72 -1.88
C ASP A 131 -7.69 13.51 -1.26
N THR A 132 -8.39 12.45 -1.68
CA THR A 132 -9.73 12.12 -1.17
C THR A 132 -9.83 10.66 -0.71
N PRO A 133 -10.73 10.34 0.24
CA PRO A 133 -10.99 8.96 0.65
C PRO A 133 -11.28 8.02 -0.52
N GLU A 134 -12.08 8.47 -1.49
CA GLU A 134 -12.51 7.65 -2.63
C GLU A 134 -11.34 7.34 -3.58
N SER A 135 -10.50 8.34 -3.86
CA SER A 135 -9.29 8.17 -4.67
C SER A 135 -8.31 7.20 -3.99
N ARG A 136 -8.12 7.36 -2.67
CA ARG A 136 -7.26 6.47 -1.89
C ARG A 136 -7.77 5.03 -1.90
N GLU A 137 -9.05 4.81 -1.64
CA GLU A 137 -9.66 3.49 -1.65
C GLU A 137 -9.53 2.81 -3.03
N ALA A 138 -9.74 3.57 -4.11
CA ALA A 138 -9.54 3.08 -5.48
C ALA A 138 -8.10 2.62 -5.73
N GLY A 139 -7.11 3.45 -5.37
CA GLY A 139 -5.69 3.10 -5.50
C GLY A 139 -5.31 1.86 -4.68
N CYS A 140 -5.78 1.74 -3.44
CA CYS A 140 -5.56 0.55 -2.61
C CYS A 140 -6.14 -0.73 -3.24
N ARG A 141 -7.31 -0.62 -3.88
CA ARG A 141 -7.94 -1.75 -4.61
C ARG A 141 -7.11 -2.17 -5.83
N GLU A 142 -6.57 -1.21 -6.57
CA GLU A 142 -5.68 -1.47 -7.71
C GLU A 142 -4.37 -2.12 -7.26
N LEU A 143 -3.80 -1.66 -6.15
CA LEU A 143 -2.59 -2.22 -5.54
C LEU A 143 -2.80 -3.69 -5.11
N LEU A 144 -3.92 -4.03 -4.46
CA LEU A 144 -4.23 -5.44 -4.17
C LEU A 144 -4.46 -6.28 -5.44
N ALA A 145 -4.95 -5.67 -6.52
CA ALA A 145 -5.04 -6.34 -7.81
C ALA A 145 -3.67 -6.64 -8.42
N ALA A 146 -2.76 -5.67 -8.36
CA ALA A 146 -1.38 -5.83 -8.82
C ALA A 146 -0.65 -6.93 -8.04
N LEU A 147 -0.84 -7.00 -6.71
CA LEU A 147 -0.33 -8.09 -5.88
C LEU A 147 -0.81 -9.46 -6.38
N GLU A 148 -2.12 -9.64 -6.61
CA GLU A 148 -2.65 -10.90 -7.13
C GLU A 148 -2.04 -11.25 -8.49
N THR A 149 -1.94 -10.28 -9.41
CA THR A 149 -1.34 -10.48 -10.73
C THR A 149 0.13 -10.91 -10.63
N ASP A 150 0.94 -10.26 -9.78
CA ASP A 150 2.36 -10.64 -9.60
C ASP A 150 2.48 -12.05 -9.02
N LEU A 151 1.72 -12.38 -7.98
CA LEU A 151 1.81 -13.67 -7.29
C LEU A 151 1.30 -14.85 -8.13
N THR A 152 0.26 -14.64 -8.93
CA THR A 152 -0.35 -15.71 -9.74
C THR A 152 0.29 -15.82 -11.14
N GLY A 153 1.12 -14.85 -11.54
CA GLY A 153 1.63 -14.75 -12.91
C GLY A 153 0.55 -14.43 -13.95
N SER A 154 -0.67 -14.09 -13.53
CA SER A 154 -1.80 -13.79 -14.41
C SER A 154 -1.64 -12.37 -14.98
N ARG A 155 -0.75 -12.20 -15.97
CA ARG A 155 -0.70 -10.97 -16.76
C ARG A 155 -2.04 -10.80 -17.49
N LYS A 156 -2.68 -9.64 -17.34
CA LYS A 156 -3.80 -9.24 -18.20
C LYS A 156 -3.33 -9.37 -19.65
N VAL A 157 -3.92 -10.31 -20.39
CA VAL A 157 -3.81 -10.32 -21.85
C VAL A 157 -4.53 -9.06 -22.30
N ALA A 158 -3.76 -8.14 -22.91
CA ALA A 158 -4.27 -6.92 -23.50
C ALA A 158 -5.28 -7.19 -24.64
#